data_AF-A0A3N0X9A5-F1
#
_entry.id   AF-A0A3N0X9A5-F1
#
_cell.length_a   1.000
_cell.length_b   1.000
_cell.length_c   1.000
_cell.angle_alpha   90.00
_cell.angle_beta   90.00
_cell.angle_gamma   90.00
#
_symmetry.space_group_name_H-M   'P 1'
#
loop_
_entity.id
_entity.type
_entity.pdbx_description
1 polymer ?
#
loop_
_entity_poly.entity_id
_entity_poly.type
_entity_poly.pdbx_seq_one_letter_code
_entity_poly.pdbx_strand_id
1 'polypeptide(L)'
;MSKKSHLKFLSEKQLSEITDFKYNYGFDSNNGEKDNTPKNYFMLASVLRRNLQKFERDIIKKYKERDHQLEIPIDIDYVEISFQGLFEIKKYFSIYYNDYGLEGVAFYDFAKRGLFAVANKEKFQNFINDVINFTQNEIDKKSVKYSANIKYISNFKLLRAHDILKFSMEHLGEIVYLSLIDLPLDSKLKYGILDTLFNYLVKNNIHYNYDVENDRIELRDITPDQIQIIVSNFDIIESATCSAFTTVKPGGFNTVRREFGFEISNAAEDLPVVGIIDTGISQDSALATILLNDDTFTLAGSPLVDQAGRRGLGHGTAVGGLVALGKLNHRNNFEGEIKADAKLLSIKISDSGNGFISELKLLEMLYSVKSKYPYIRLFTLTTCYSCHMSTNEAFSDYTYALDKFAYETNSLIFICTGNNEDCIAENSNYDLEYFNNEHTNLSTPADSLNNFVVGASADNIKDGAFVGIASGREFPALYTRKGHVDLSAIYNLKKNNQNYFRPDVIESGGDMGYYDENTLDWVDEPALTLLSAKSNIGVMQDVGTSFAAPLTANLAARLIKNYPHLNNESIKALISRSLTKPTI
;
A
#
# COMPACT_ATOMS: atom_id res chain seq x y z
N MET A 1 41.46 -8.80 -29.47
CA MET A 1 40.29 -9.44 -28.83
C MET A 1 40.82 -10.31 -27.70
N SER A 2 40.80 -9.86 -26.44
CA SER A 2 39.69 -9.80 -25.46
C SER A 2 39.80 -10.99 -24.47
N LYS A 3 40.26 -10.76 -23.22
CA LYS A 3 39.46 -10.45 -21.99
C LYS A 3 38.75 -11.72 -21.48
N LYS A 4 38.82 -12.16 -20.22
CA LYS A 4 39.20 -11.59 -18.90
C LYS A 4 39.56 -12.78 -17.98
N SER A 5 40.47 -12.59 -17.03
CA SER A 5 40.44 -13.33 -15.76
C SER A 5 40.57 -12.33 -14.61
N HIS A 6 39.79 -12.57 -13.58
CA HIS A 6 39.63 -11.72 -12.42
C HIS A 6 40.80 -11.93 -11.43
N LEU A 7 41.15 -10.86 -10.72
CA LEU A 7 41.84 -10.82 -9.42
C LEU A 7 43.08 -11.72 -9.24
N LYS A 8 44.26 -11.14 -9.49
CA LYS A 8 45.48 -11.47 -8.73
C LYS A 8 46.00 -10.20 -8.08
N PHE A 9 45.93 -10.14 -6.75
CA PHE A 9 46.78 -9.23 -5.99
C PHE A 9 48.22 -9.72 -6.15
N LEU A 10 49.01 -8.99 -6.95
CA LEU A 10 50.47 -9.10 -6.96
C LEU A 10 50.99 -8.03 -6.00
N SER A 11 51.20 -8.43 -4.75
CA SER A 11 52.02 -7.71 -3.79
C SER A 11 53.48 -7.92 -4.15
N GLU A 12 54.15 -6.87 -4.66
CA GLU A 12 55.59 -6.58 -4.52
C GLU A 12 55.97 -5.48 -5.53
N LYS A 13 55.42 -4.28 -5.33
CA LYS A 13 55.97 -2.96 -5.75
C LYS A 13 54.95 -1.86 -5.48
N GLN A 14 54.74 -1.51 -4.22
CA GLN A 14 54.29 -0.18 -3.85
C GLN A 14 55.09 0.26 -2.62
N LEU A 15 56.23 0.88 -2.91
CA LEU A 15 57.00 1.64 -1.95
C LEU A 15 56.59 3.10 -2.04
N SER A 16 56.54 3.71 -0.85
CA SER A 16 56.70 5.13 -0.53
C SER A 16 55.73 6.13 -1.15
N GLU A 17 54.47 6.10 -0.70
CA GLU A 17 53.70 7.32 -0.43
C GLU A 17 52.43 6.94 0.34
N ILE A 18 52.37 7.23 1.64
CA ILE A 18 51.09 7.29 2.35
C ILE A 18 50.45 8.60 1.90
N THR A 19 49.57 8.53 0.93
CA THR A 19 48.64 9.62 0.64
C THR A 19 47.40 9.39 1.49
N ASP A 20 47.05 10.37 2.34
CA ASP A 20 45.79 10.37 3.07
C ASP A 20 44.63 10.30 2.05
N PHE A 21 43.96 9.15 2.01
CA PHE A 21 42.79 8.97 1.17
C PHE A 21 41.60 9.67 1.84
N LYS A 22 41.36 10.93 1.48
CA LYS A 22 40.10 11.60 1.81
C LYS A 22 38.99 10.98 0.97
N TYR A 23 38.03 10.34 1.62
CA TYR A 23 36.76 10.00 1.00
C TYR A 23 36.03 11.30 0.62
N ASN A 24 36.06 11.67 -0.65
CA ASN A 24 35.14 12.67 -1.19
C ASN A 24 33.76 12.02 -1.37
N TYR A 25 32.99 11.92 -0.28
CA TYR A 25 31.54 11.95 -0.38
C TYR A 25 31.11 13.40 -0.55
N GLY A 26 31.27 13.89 -1.78
CA GLY A 26 30.85 15.22 -2.18
C GLY A 26 30.73 15.22 -3.69
N PHE A 27 29.51 15.47 -4.19
CA PHE A 27 29.36 15.92 -5.56
C PHE A 27 30.29 17.09 -5.77
N ASP A 28 31.12 17.01 -6.82
CA ASP A 28 31.98 18.10 -7.23
C ASP A 28 31.11 19.33 -7.50
N SER A 29 31.11 20.29 -6.58
CA SER A 29 30.25 21.49 -6.64
C SER A 29 30.60 22.39 -7.84
N ASN A 30 31.64 22.05 -8.60
CA ASN A 30 32.13 22.81 -9.74
C ASN A 30 31.97 22.12 -11.10
N ASN A 31 31.39 20.92 -11.17
CA ASN A 31 31.08 20.22 -12.43
C ASN A 31 29.60 19.85 -12.55
N GLY A 32 28.71 20.75 -12.11
CA GLY A 32 27.36 20.77 -12.64
C GLY A 32 27.42 21.24 -14.08
N GLU A 33 27.43 20.32 -15.05
CA GLU A 33 26.85 20.63 -16.35
C GLU A 33 25.45 21.18 -16.04
N LYS A 34 25.32 22.51 -16.09
CA LYS A 34 24.01 23.15 -16.07
C LYS A 34 23.32 22.61 -17.31
N ASP A 35 22.41 21.68 -17.08
CA ASP A 35 21.41 21.30 -18.06
C ASP A 35 20.69 22.59 -18.47
N ASN A 36 21.19 23.17 -19.56
CA ASN A 36 20.72 24.42 -20.14
C ASN A 36 19.52 24.15 -21.06
N THR A 37 18.99 22.91 -21.06
CA THR A 37 17.68 22.68 -21.66
C THR A 37 16.63 23.47 -20.87
N PRO A 38 15.79 24.28 -21.54
CA PRO A 38 14.71 24.97 -20.87
C PRO A 38 13.79 23.94 -20.20
N LYS A 39 13.80 23.90 -18.86
CA LYS A 39 12.90 23.01 -18.11
C LYS A 39 11.45 23.37 -18.46
N ASN A 40 10.71 22.41 -19.01
CA ASN A 40 9.31 22.60 -19.37
C ASN A 40 8.42 22.41 -18.15
N TYR A 41 7.89 23.51 -17.61
CA TYR A 41 7.02 23.50 -16.44
C TYR A 41 5.52 23.47 -16.78
N PHE A 42 5.15 23.29 -18.06
CA PHE A 42 3.75 23.33 -18.49
C PHE A 42 2.86 22.34 -17.72
N MET A 43 3.33 21.11 -17.51
CA MET A 43 2.58 20.08 -16.76
C MET A 43 2.41 20.49 -15.30
N LEU A 44 3.48 20.93 -14.64
CA LEU A 44 3.43 21.40 -13.26
C LEU A 44 2.45 22.57 -13.09
N ALA A 45 2.50 23.54 -13.99
CA ALA A 45 1.59 24.67 -14.01
C ALA A 45 0.13 24.25 -14.22
N SER A 46 -0.12 23.21 -15.01
CA SER A 46 -1.48 22.68 -15.24
C SER A 46 -2.04 22.04 -13.97
N VAL A 47 -1.22 21.26 -13.26
CA VAL A 47 -1.57 20.69 -11.95
C VAL A 47 -1.92 21.80 -10.95
N LEU A 48 -1.04 22.81 -10.82
CA LEU A 48 -1.27 23.90 -9.88
C LEU A 48 -2.49 24.77 -10.25
N ARG A 49 -2.83 24.91 -11.54
CA ARG A 49 -4.06 25.59 -11.99
C ARG A 49 -5.31 24.81 -11.57
N ARG A 50 -5.31 23.48 -11.71
CA ARG A 50 -6.41 22.63 -11.24
C ARG A 50 -6.54 22.68 -9.73
N ASN A 51 -5.43 22.61 -9.00
CA ASN A 51 -5.40 22.74 -7.55
C ASN A 51 -5.97 24.06 -7.08
N LEU A 52 -5.62 25.17 -7.74
CA LEU A 52 -6.18 26.48 -7.45
C LEU A 52 -7.71 26.51 -7.63
N GLN A 53 -8.20 26.02 -8.77
CA GLN A 53 -9.64 25.97 -9.03
C GLN A 53 -10.39 25.06 -8.03
N LYS A 54 -9.79 23.93 -7.66
CA LYS A 54 -10.35 23.03 -6.64
C LYS A 54 -10.34 23.70 -5.27
N PHE A 55 -9.23 24.32 -4.89
CA PHE A 55 -9.08 25.07 -3.64
C PHE A 55 -10.12 26.19 -3.51
N GLU A 56 -10.35 26.98 -4.57
CA GLU A 56 -11.37 28.02 -4.61
C GLU A 56 -12.79 27.47 -4.44
N ARG A 57 -13.11 26.32 -5.06
CA ARG A 57 -14.41 25.66 -4.84
C ARG A 57 -14.52 25.12 -3.42
N ASP A 58 -13.48 24.49 -2.92
CA ASP A 58 -13.44 23.83 -1.63
C ASP A 58 -13.49 24.83 -0.47
N ILE A 59 -12.86 26.01 -0.61
CA ILE A 59 -12.94 27.06 0.40
C ILE A 59 -14.36 27.64 0.47
N ILE A 60 -14.98 27.93 -0.67
CA ILE A 60 -16.39 28.39 -0.72
C ILE A 60 -17.30 27.34 -0.09
N LYS A 61 -17.11 26.06 -0.44
CA LYS A 61 -17.88 24.96 0.13
C LYS A 61 -17.67 24.83 1.64
N LYS A 62 -16.44 25.05 2.15
CA LYS A 62 -16.10 25.01 3.59
C LYS A 62 -16.94 26.01 4.36
N TYR A 63 -16.86 27.27 3.95
CA TYR A 63 -17.55 28.33 4.64
C TYR A 63 -19.08 28.25 4.47
N LYS A 64 -19.58 27.62 3.40
CA LYS A 64 -21.03 27.36 3.23
C LYS A 64 -21.56 26.24 4.13
N GLU A 65 -20.75 25.22 4.39
CA GLU A 65 -21.12 24.06 5.22
C GLU A 65 -20.95 24.31 6.72
N ARG A 66 -20.31 25.42 7.11
CA ARG A 66 -20.13 25.77 8.51
C ARG A 66 -21.44 26.13 9.19
N ASP A 67 -21.61 25.59 10.38
CA ASP A 67 -22.67 25.96 11.29
C ASP A 67 -22.24 27.14 12.16
N HIS A 68 -22.69 28.33 11.79
CA HIS A 68 -22.40 29.56 12.52
C HIS A 68 -23.08 29.63 13.91
N GLN A 69 -24.01 28.73 14.24
CA GLN A 69 -24.62 28.66 15.57
C GLN A 69 -23.68 28.07 16.63
N LEU A 70 -22.59 27.42 16.21
CA LEU A 70 -21.61 26.84 17.12
C LEU A 70 -20.68 27.89 17.76
N GLU A 71 -20.67 29.13 17.27
CA GLU A 71 -19.88 30.26 17.82
C GLU A 71 -18.40 29.89 18.05
N ILE A 72 -17.78 29.18 17.10
CA ILE A 72 -16.37 28.79 17.18
C ILE A 72 -15.50 30.06 17.10
N PRO A 73 -14.52 30.24 18.01
CA PRO A 73 -13.84 31.52 18.20
C PRO A 73 -12.93 31.92 17.04
N ILE A 74 -12.47 30.95 16.25
CA ILE A 74 -11.59 31.20 15.11
C ILE A 74 -11.76 30.12 14.03
N ASP A 75 -11.57 30.56 12.81
CA ASP A 75 -11.59 29.75 11.60
C ASP A 75 -10.16 29.60 11.05
N ILE A 76 -9.65 28.38 10.99
CA ILE A 76 -8.31 28.07 10.51
C ILE A 76 -8.40 27.25 9.23
N ASP A 77 -7.78 27.76 8.17
CA ASP A 77 -7.66 27.03 6.91
C ASP A 77 -6.34 26.24 6.91
N TYR A 78 -6.43 24.96 6.62
CA TYR A 78 -5.27 24.07 6.50
C TYR A 78 -5.06 23.68 5.06
N VAL A 79 -3.83 23.87 4.59
CA VAL A 79 -3.41 23.56 3.24
C VAL A 79 -2.41 22.41 3.30
N GLU A 80 -2.75 21.29 2.69
CA GLU A 80 -1.79 20.21 2.47
C GLU A 80 -1.00 20.53 1.20
N ILE A 81 0.32 20.54 1.29
CA ILE A 81 1.24 20.83 0.18
C ILE A 81 2.16 19.62 0.00
N SER A 82 2.19 19.09 -1.21
CA SER A 82 3.16 18.09 -1.64
C SER A 82 4.32 18.76 -2.38
N PHE A 83 5.53 18.26 -2.14
CA PHE A 83 6.76 18.81 -2.67
C PHE A 83 7.41 17.86 -3.68
N GLN A 84 8.14 18.42 -4.65
CA GLN A 84 8.95 17.68 -5.62
C GLN A 84 10.12 16.92 -4.97
N GLY A 85 10.47 17.25 -3.73
CA GLY A 85 11.51 16.61 -2.93
C GLY A 85 11.20 16.66 -1.43
N LEU A 86 12.20 16.38 -0.58
CA LEU A 86 12.05 16.42 0.88
C LEU A 86 12.05 17.86 1.40
N PHE A 87 10.97 18.29 2.08
CA PHE A 87 10.88 19.63 2.65
C PHE A 87 11.90 19.82 3.78
N GLU A 88 13.00 20.50 3.46
CA GLU A 88 14.03 20.86 4.44
C GLU A 88 13.52 21.99 5.36
N ILE A 89 13.04 21.63 6.55
CA ILE A 89 12.47 22.58 7.54
C ILE A 89 13.39 23.79 7.77
N LYS A 90 14.69 23.56 7.99
CA LYS A 90 15.67 24.64 8.25
C LYS A 90 15.76 25.67 7.11
N LYS A 91 15.44 25.27 5.88
CA LYS A 91 15.58 26.09 4.68
C LYS A 91 14.27 26.76 4.30
N TYR A 92 13.18 25.98 4.28
CA TYR A 92 11.92 26.42 3.70
C TYR A 92 10.90 26.94 4.71
N PHE A 93 10.98 26.55 5.99
CA PHE A 93 9.97 26.94 6.98
C PHE A 93 9.84 28.47 7.11
N SER A 94 10.95 29.17 7.32
CA SER A 94 10.95 30.63 7.44
C SER A 94 10.46 31.33 6.18
N ILE A 95 10.68 30.75 5.00
CA ILE A 95 10.24 31.30 3.72
C ILE A 95 8.72 31.19 3.61
N TYR A 96 8.17 29.98 3.78
CA TYR A 96 6.74 29.73 3.67
C TYR A 96 5.96 30.49 4.76
N TYR A 97 6.50 30.59 5.97
CA TYR A 97 5.88 31.38 7.03
C TYR A 97 5.93 32.89 6.73
N ASN A 98 7.10 33.44 6.41
CA ASN A 98 7.25 34.89 6.26
C ASN A 98 6.62 35.44 4.99
N ASP A 99 6.75 34.72 3.88
CA ASP A 99 6.34 35.20 2.56
C ASP A 99 4.88 34.81 2.26
N TYR A 100 4.46 33.63 2.74
CA TYR A 100 3.15 33.05 2.44
C TYR A 100 2.22 32.93 3.65
N GLY A 101 2.67 33.23 4.87
CA GLY A 101 1.84 33.10 6.06
C GLY A 101 1.43 31.66 6.36
N LEU A 102 2.20 30.68 5.87
CA LEU A 102 1.97 29.26 6.04
C LEU A 102 2.84 28.70 7.16
N GLU A 103 2.19 28.22 8.22
CA GLU A 103 2.86 27.63 9.37
C GLU A 103 2.73 26.12 9.34
N GLY A 104 3.85 25.40 9.32
CA GLY A 104 3.84 23.93 9.25
C GLY A 104 3.37 23.32 10.57
N VAL A 105 2.28 22.54 10.53
CA VAL A 105 1.70 21.87 11.71
C VAL A 105 1.99 20.38 11.74
N ALA A 106 2.12 19.74 10.58
CA ALA A 106 2.48 18.32 10.47
C ALA A 106 3.23 18.04 9.17
N PHE A 107 4.08 17.02 9.16
CA PHE A 107 4.81 16.58 7.98
C PHE A 107 4.69 15.06 7.83
N TYR A 108 4.45 14.63 6.59
CA TYR A 108 4.23 13.23 6.22
C TYR A 108 5.22 12.80 5.14
N ASP A 109 5.35 11.48 4.96
CA ASP A 109 6.14 10.88 3.86
C ASP A 109 7.57 11.41 3.80
N PHE A 110 8.25 11.40 4.94
CA PHE A 110 9.59 11.95 5.13
C PHE A 110 9.67 13.45 4.76
N ALA A 111 8.62 14.21 5.08
CA ALA A 111 8.46 15.62 4.73
C ALA A 111 8.34 15.89 3.22
N LYS A 112 7.98 14.91 2.40
CA LYS A 112 7.51 15.18 1.02
C LYS A 112 6.13 15.81 0.98
N ARG A 113 5.34 15.67 2.05
CA ARG A 113 4.06 16.37 2.23
C ARG A 113 4.07 17.10 3.57
N GLY A 114 3.49 18.30 3.59
CA GLY A 114 3.31 19.08 4.81
C GLY A 114 1.89 19.61 4.90
N LEU A 115 1.34 19.59 6.11
CA LEU A 115 0.11 20.28 6.46
C LEU A 115 0.48 21.64 7.04
N PHE A 116 -0.10 22.71 6.49
CA PHE A 116 0.20 24.08 6.87
C PHE A 116 -1.07 24.81 7.29
N ALA A 117 -1.04 25.44 8.46
CA ALA A 117 -2.06 26.39 8.88
C ALA A 117 -1.85 27.74 8.16
N VAL A 118 -2.93 28.35 7.68
CA VAL A 118 -2.92 29.73 7.17
C VAL A 118 -2.92 30.69 8.35
N ALA A 119 -1.73 30.98 8.88
CA ALA A 119 -1.54 31.89 10.01
C ALA A 119 -1.77 33.37 9.64
N ASN A 120 -1.58 33.74 8.38
CA ASN A 120 -1.85 35.10 7.91
C ASN A 120 -2.50 35.09 6.52
N LYS A 121 -3.80 35.42 6.46
CA LYS A 121 -4.61 35.41 5.23
C LYS A 121 -4.12 36.40 4.17
N GLU A 122 -3.60 37.57 4.56
CA GLU A 122 -3.07 38.56 3.62
C GLU A 122 -1.80 38.03 2.94
N LYS A 123 -0.87 37.44 3.72
CA LYS A 123 0.34 36.81 3.17
C LYS A 123 0.01 35.57 2.35
N PHE A 124 -1.00 34.82 2.73
CA PHE A 124 -1.44 33.65 1.95
C PHE A 124 -1.98 34.05 0.57
N GLN A 125 -2.52 35.26 0.40
CA GLN A 125 -2.82 35.76 -0.94
C GLN A 125 -1.56 35.91 -1.81
N ASN A 126 -0.38 36.15 -1.23
CA ASN A 126 0.87 36.14 -2.00
C ASN A 126 1.17 34.75 -2.56
N PHE A 127 0.92 33.69 -1.78
CA PHE A 127 1.06 32.31 -2.25
C PHE A 127 0.12 32.03 -3.43
N ILE A 128 -1.17 32.38 -3.28
CA ILE A 128 -2.17 32.21 -4.34
C ILE A 128 -1.79 33.01 -5.58
N ASN A 129 -1.37 34.26 -5.44
CA ASN A 129 -0.92 35.10 -6.54
C ASN A 129 0.33 34.54 -7.23
N ASP A 130 1.29 34.01 -6.48
CA ASP A 130 2.49 33.38 -7.04
C ASP A 130 2.15 32.11 -7.83
N VAL A 131 1.20 31.30 -7.34
CA VAL A 131 0.67 30.15 -8.08
C VAL A 131 -0.03 30.61 -9.37
N ILE A 132 -0.91 31.62 -9.29
CA ILE A 132 -1.59 32.20 -10.46
C ILE A 132 -0.56 32.68 -11.49
N ASN A 133 0.41 33.49 -11.05
CA ASN A 133 1.45 34.04 -11.90
C ASN A 133 2.31 32.94 -12.53
N PHE A 134 2.68 31.90 -11.78
CA PHE A 134 3.36 30.73 -12.31
C PHE A 134 2.55 30.07 -13.43
N THR A 135 1.25 29.83 -13.20
CA THR A 135 0.40 29.20 -14.23
C THR A 135 0.23 30.08 -15.47
N GLN A 136 0.14 31.39 -15.30
CA GLN A 136 0.04 32.35 -16.41
C GLN A 136 1.32 32.43 -17.24
N ASN A 137 2.50 32.31 -16.63
CA ASN A 137 3.77 32.25 -17.38
C ASN A 137 3.89 30.96 -18.18
N GLU A 138 3.68 29.83 -17.52
CA GLU A 138 4.04 28.54 -18.12
C GLU A 138 2.98 28.06 -19.11
N ILE A 139 1.70 28.36 -18.87
CA ILE A 139 0.58 27.97 -19.76
C ILE A 139 0.22 29.09 -20.73
N ASP A 140 -0.10 30.28 -20.23
CA ASP A 140 -0.63 31.37 -21.06
C ASP A 140 0.48 32.23 -21.70
N LYS A 141 1.76 31.88 -21.45
CA LYS A 141 2.96 32.57 -21.94
C LYS A 141 2.99 34.07 -21.64
N LYS A 142 2.37 34.49 -20.53
CA LYS A 142 2.42 35.88 -20.02
C LYS A 142 3.71 36.13 -19.27
N SER A 143 4.34 37.29 -19.45
CA SER A 143 5.57 37.66 -18.74
C SER A 143 5.25 38.31 -17.38
N VAL A 144 4.83 37.51 -16.39
CA VAL A 144 4.53 37.97 -15.02
C VAL A 144 5.57 37.40 -14.04
N LYS A 145 5.84 38.05 -12.91
CA LYS A 145 6.84 37.55 -11.94
C LYS A 145 6.20 36.60 -10.94
N TYR A 146 6.90 35.53 -10.57
CA TYR A 146 6.51 34.59 -9.51
C TYR A 146 7.75 34.07 -8.78
N SER A 147 7.58 33.60 -7.54
CA SER A 147 8.65 33.02 -6.74
C SER A 147 9.11 31.65 -7.25
N ALA A 148 10.43 31.40 -7.21
CA ALA A 148 11.00 30.10 -7.56
C ALA A 148 10.54 28.96 -6.63
N ASN A 149 10.06 29.28 -5.42
CA ASN A 149 9.58 28.30 -4.46
C ASN A 149 8.32 27.56 -4.93
N ILE A 150 7.53 28.15 -5.83
CA ILE A 150 6.36 27.48 -6.43
C ILE A 150 6.78 26.26 -7.25
N LYS A 151 7.96 26.30 -7.89
CA LYS A 151 8.48 25.15 -8.68
C LYS A 151 8.79 23.94 -7.84
N TYR A 152 8.92 24.13 -6.53
CA TYR A 152 9.19 23.05 -5.58
C TYR A 152 7.92 22.32 -5.12
N ILE A 153 6.74 22.89 -5.37
CA ILE A 153 5.46 22.33 -5.00
C ILE A 153 4.98 21.45 -6.14
N SER A 154 4.69 20.18 -5.87
CA SER A 154 4.08 19.27 -6.85
C SER A 154 2.57 19.42 -6.90
N ASN A 155 1.92 19.58 -5.74
CA ASN A 155 0.49 19.87 -5.63
C ASN A 155 0.14 20.50 -4.28
N PHE A 156 -1.09 21.03 -4.17
CA PHE A 156 -1.65 21.45 -2.90
C PHE A 156 -3.18 21.30 -2.90
N LYS A 157 -3.76 21.14 -1.71
CA LYS A 157 -5.22 21.10 -1.51
C LYS A 157 -5.63 21.68 -0.16
N LEU A 158 -6.89 22.09 -0.02
CA LEU A 158 -7.48 22.42 1.27
C LEU A 158 -7.81 21.11 2.01
N LEU A 159 -7.52 21.04 3.31
CA LEU A 159 -7.95 19.92 4.14
C LEU A 159 -9.47 19.97 4.37
N ARG A 160 -10.17 18.86 4.12
CA ARG A 160 -11.63 18.75 4.17
C ARG A 160 -12.07 17.63 5.11
N ALA A 161 -13.36 17.65 5.49
CA ALA A 161 -13.97 16.59 6.30
C ALA A 161 -13.69 15.16 5.78
N HIS A 162 -13.76 14.94 4.46
CA HIS A 162 -13.47 13.64 3.86
C HIS A 162 -11.99 13.24 3.95
N ASP A 163 -11.07 14.19 4.08
CA ASP A 163 -9.65 13.90 4.34
C ASP A 163 -9.41 13.56 5.82
N ILE A 164 -10.20 14.14 6.73
CA ILE A 164 -10.11 13.93 8.19
C ILE A 164 -10.65 12.53 8.57
N LEU A 165 -11.76 12.12 7.97
CA LEU A 165 -12.41 10.82 8.24
C LEU A 165 -11.61 9.66 7.67
N LYS A 166 -11.26 8.68 8.53
CA LYS A 166 -10.53 7.47 8.16
C LYS A 166 -11.40 6.20 8.19
N PHE A 167 -12.72 6.38 8.12
CA PHE A 167 -13.72 5.32 8.13
C PHE A 167 -14.96 5.77 7.34
N SER A 168 -15.78 4.81 6.90
CA SER A 168 -17.07 5.10 6.26
C SER A 168 -18.13 5.41 7.33
N MET A 169 -18.94 6.44 7.10
CA MET A 169 -20.04 6.85 7.99
C MET A 169 -21.09 5.76 8.20
N GLU A 170 -21.21 4.82 7.26
CA GLU A 170 -22.11 3.67 7.35
C GLU A 170 -21.65 2.64 8.39
N HIS A 171 -20.37 2.67 8.75
CA HIS A 171 -19.73 1.72 9.69
C HIS A 171 -19.23 2.46 10.93
N LEU A 172 -20.03 3.39 11.45
CA LEU A 172 -19.73 4.09 12.69
C LEU A 172 -19.95 3.15 13.90
N GLY A 173 -18.86 2.76 14.55
CA GLY A 173 -18.83 1.95 15.76
C GLY A 173 -19.01 2.78 17.03
N GLU A 174 -19.10 2.09 18.17
CA GLU A 174 -19.40 2.69 19.48
C GLU A 174 -18.39 3.74 19.93
N ILE A 175 -17.13 3.66 19.48
CA ILE A 175 -16.07 4.58 19.88
C ILE A 175 -15.43 5.23 18.65
N VAL A 176 -15.30 6.55 18.69
CA VAL A 176 -14.53 7.35 17.72
C VAL A 176 -13.37 8.03 18.43
N TYR A 177 -12.22 8.04 17.79
CA TYR A 177 -11.03 8.76 18.25
C TYR A 177 -10.71 9.90 17.32
N LEU A 178 -10.60 11.09 17.90
CA LEU A 178 -10.14 12.31 17.23
C LEU A 178 -8.69 12.58 17.65
N SER A 179 -7.81 12.73 16.68
CA SER A 179 -6.48 13.31 16.91
C SER A 179 -6.55 14.81 16.64
N LEU A 180 -5.94 15.62 17.50
CA LEU A 180 -5.97 17.07 17.41
C LEU A 180 -4.69 17.59 16.75
N ILE A 181 -4.83 18.69 15.99
CA ILE A 181 -3.71 19.42 15.42
C ILE A 181 -2.98 20.15 16.55
N ASP A 182 -1.65 19.99 16.58
CA ASP A 182 -0.79 20.81 17.44
C ASP A 182 -0.69 22.22 16.84
N LEU A 183 -1.45 23.15 17.41
CA LEU A 183 -1.47 24.55 17.01
C LEU A 183 -0.25 25.27 17.60
N PRO A 184 0.67 25.78 16.78
CA PRO A 184 1.81 26.49 17.32
C PRO A 184 1.41 27.89 17.82
N LEU A 185 2.00 28.28 18.95
CA LEU A 185 2.16 29.66 19.46
C LEU A 185 0.97 30.42 20.07
N ASP A 186 -0.28 29.94 20.05
CA ASP A 186 -1.34 30.55 20.89
C ASP A 186 -2.21 29.50 21.61
N SER A 187 -1.75 29.11 22.80
CA SER A 187 -2.48 28.18 23.66
C SER A 187 -3.91 28.65 23.96
N LYS A 188 -4.17 29.97 24.01
CA LYS A 188 -5.53 30.48 24.29
C LYS A 188 -6.51 30.18 23.16
N LEU A 189 -6.06 30.26 21.89
CA LEU A 189 -6.90 29.93 20.74
C LEU A 189 -7.24 28.44 20.72
N LYS A 190 -6.24 27.58 20.97
CA LYS A 190 -6.45 26.13 21.08
C LYS A 190 -7.49 25.80 22.15
N TYR A 191 -7.33 26.33 23.36
CA TYR A 191 -8.28 26.10 24.45
C TYR A 191 -9.66 26.70 24.15
N GLY A 192 -9.75 27.83 23.45
CA GLY A 192 -11.03 28.39 23.01
C GLY A 192 -11.81 27.46 22.08
N ILE A 193 -11.15 26.86 21.08
CA ILE A 193 -11.80 25.90 20.18
C ILE A 193 -12.21 24.64 20.94
N LEU A 194 -11.33 24.14 21.82
CA LEU A 194 -11.61 22.97 22.66
C LEU A 194 -12.77 23.20 23.63
N ASP A 195 -12.87 24.38 24.25
CA ASP A 195 -13.99 24.73 25.13
C ASP A 195 -15.30 24.72 24.36
N THR A 196 -15.34 25.31 23.15
CA THR A 196 -16.53 25.25 22.29
C THR A 196 -16.86 23.81 21.88
N LEU A 197 -15.85 22.99 21.56
CA LEU A 197 -16.04 21.57 21.24
C LEU A 197 -16.63 20.81 22.44
N PHE A 198 -16.04 20.94 23.62
CA PHE A 198 -16.53 20.28 24.82
C PHE A 198 -17.93 20.75 25.21
N ASN A 199 -18.23 22.04 25.07
CA ASN A 199 -19.59 22.55 25.26
C ASN A 199 -20.58 21.94 24.25
N TYR A 200 -20.20 21.81 22.97
CA TYR A 200 -21.00 21.12 21.96
C TYR A 200 -21.23 19.65 22.33
N LEU A 201 -20.18 18.93 22.74
CA LEU A 201 -20.27 17.53 23.16
C LEU A 201 -21.23 17.35 24.35
N VAL A 202 -21.08 18.19 25.39
CA VAL A 202 -21.95 18.16 26.58
C VAL A 202 -23.39 18.51 26.21
N LYS A 203 -23.62 19.57 25.42
CA LYS A 203 -24.96 20.01 25.01
C LYS A 203 -25.70 18.94 24.19
N ASN A 204 -24.98 18.14 23.42
CA ASN A 204 -25.53 17.07 22.59
C ASN A 204 -25.48 15.67 23.25
N ASN A 205 -25.16 15.60 24.55
CA ASN A 205 -25.05 14.35 25.32
C ASN A 205 -24.07 13.33 24.70
N ILE A 206 -22.96 13.80 24.11
CA ILE A 206 -21.90 12.93 23.58
C ILE A 206 -20.89 12.67 24.70
N HIS A 207 -20.74 11.41 25.09
CA HIS A 207 -19.77 11.01 26.10
C HIS A 207 -18.35 11.09 25.55
N TYR A 208 -17.42 11.69 26.30
CA TYR A 208 -16.04 11.84 25.85
C TYR A 208 -15.01 11.69 26.97
N ASN A 209 -13.80 11.26 26.59
CA ASN A 209 -12.59 11.34 27.39
C ASN A 209 -11.54 12.15 26.62
N TYR A 210 -10.86 13.08 27.28
CA TYR A 210 -9.77 13.86 26.68
C TYR A 210 -8.42 13.45 27.29
N ASP A 211 -7.56 12.92 26.44
CA ASP A 211 -6.15 12.68 26.74
C ASP A 211 -5.35 13.94 26.38
N VAL A 212 -5.05 14.72 27.41
CA VAL A 212 -4.34 16.01 27.28
C VAL A 212 -2.90 15.80 26.82
N GLU A 213 -2.24 14.71 27.23
CA GLU A 213 -0.82 14.49 26.93
C GLU A 213 -0.61 14.15 25.46
N ASN A 214 -1.55 13.42 24.85
CA ASN A 214 -1.47 12.96 23.47
C ASN A 214 -2.38 13.73 22.52
N ASP A 215 -3.02 14.82 22.98
CA ASP A 215 -3.91 15.65 22.18
C ASP A 215 -4.97 14.83 21.44
N ARG A 216 -5.66 13.96 22.20
CA ARG A 216 -6.58 12.97 21.64
C ARG A 216 -7.90 12.95 22.39
N ILE A 217 -9.01 12.94 21.67
CA ILE A 217 -10.36 12.84 22.24
C ILE A 217 -10.97 11.49 21.86
N GLU A 218 -11.41 10.74 22.85
CA GLU A 218 -12.29 9.57 22.67
C GLU A 218 -13.74 10.03 22.78
N LEU A 219 -14.57 9.70 21.80
CA LEU A 219 -16.01 9.94 21.77
C LEU A 219 -16.74 8.59 21.81
N ARG A 220 -17.85 8.51 22.52
CA ARG A 220 -18.69 7.30 22.62
C ARG A 220 -20.12 7.57 22.18
N ASP A 221 -20.73 6.58 21.54
CA ASP A 221 -22.12 6.56 21.12
C ASP A 221 -22.51 7.75 20.22
N ILE A 222 -21.56 8.23 19.41
CA ILE A 222 -21.76 9.35 18.50
C ILE A 222 -22.50 8.89 17.23
N THR A 223 -23.35 9.74 16.66
CA THR A 223 -24.06 9.47 15.39
C THR A 223 -23.29 9.99 14.16
N PRO A 224 -23.56 9.47 12.93
CA PRO A 224 -22.93 9.95 11.70
C PRO A 224 -23.09 11.46 11.49
N ASP A 225 -24.28 12.00 11.77
CA ASP A 225 -24.55 13.44 11.67
C ASP A 225 -23.71 14.24 12.67
N GLN A 226 -23.59 13.76 13.91
CA GLN A 226 -22.80 14.42 14.93
C GLN A 226 -21.31 14.45 14.59
N ILE A 227 -20.74 13.33 14.11
CA ILE A 227 -19.33 13.30 13.70
C ILE A 227 -19.10 14.16 12.46
N GLN A 228 -20.03 14.19 11.51
CA GLN A 228 -19.96 15.07 10.35
C GLN A 228 -19.95 16.54 10.75
N ILE A 229 -20.78 16.94 11.72
CA ILE A 229 -20.76 18.30 12.29
C ILE A 229 -19.38 18.58 12.89
N ILE A 230 -18.80 17.64 13.66
CA ILE A 230 -17.50 17.84 14.30
C ILE A 230 -16.40 18.10 13.26
N VAL A 231 -16.21 17.18 12.31
CA VAL A 231 -15.11 17.27 11.34
C VAL A 231 -15.29 18.39 10.31
N SER A 232 -16.50 18.90 10.11
CA SER A 232 -16.77 20.04 9.22
C SER A 232 -16.57 21.40 9.88
N ASN A 233 -16.67 21.49 11.21
CA ASN A 233 -16.72 22.77 11.91
C ASN A 233 -15.49 23.03 12.78
N PHE A 234 -14.94 22.02 13.44
CA PHE A 234 -13.81 22.17 14.36
C PHE A 234 -12.50 21.92 13.62
N ASP A 235 -11.83 22.99 13.20
CA ASP A 235 -10.58 22.87 12.42
C ASP A 235 -9.41 22.28 13.23
N ILE A 236 -9.55 22.12 14.54
CA ILE A 236 -8.54 21.49 15.38
C ILE A 236 -8.46 19.96 15.18
N ILE A 237 -9.40 19.35 14.45
CA ILE A 237 -9.39 17.90 14.22
C ILE A 237 -8.47 17.55 13.05
N GLU A 238 -7.39 16.83 13.32
CA GLU A 238 -6.46 16.34 12.29
C GLU A 238 -7.01 15.09 11.60
N SER A 239 -7.50 14.14 12.38
CA SER A 239 -8.05 12.88 11.87
C SER A 239 -9.08 12.27 12.81
N ALA A 240 -10.02 11.52 12.24
CA ALA A 240 -11.03 10.75 12.96
C ALA A 240 -10.96 9.27 12.59
N THR A 241 -10.81 8.40 13.58
CA THR A 241 -10.75 6.94 13.43
C THR A 241 -11.85 6.28 14.28
N CYS A 242 -12.36 5.13 13.87
CA CYS A 242 -13.48 4.47 14.56
C CYS A 242 -13.13 3.05 15.00
N SER A 243 -13.72 2.59 16.12
CA SER A 243 -13.58 1.23 16.65
C SER A 243 -14.50 0.20 16.02
N ALA A 244 -15.30 0.53 15.00
CA ALA A 244 -16.25 -0.42 14.38
C ALA A 244 -15.58 -1.72 13.91
N PHE A 245 -14.32 -1.64 13.49
CA PHE A 245 -13.53 -2.79 13.07
C PHE A 245 -12.81 -3.49 14.22
N THR A 246 -12.92 -2.97 15.45
CA THR A 246 -12.13 -3.48 16.57
C THR A 246 -12.91 -3.53 17.90
N THR A 247 -13.15 -4.72 18.46
CA THR A 247 -13.71 -4.88 19.81
C THR A 247 -12.65 -4.59 20.88
N VAL A 248 -13.06 -3.97 21.98
CA VAL A 248 -12.17 -3.68 23.11
C VAL A 248 -12.26 -4.82 24.14
N LYS A 249 -11.17 -5.54 24.40
CA LYS A 249 -11.08 -6.54 25.48
C LYS A 249 -10.00 -6.17 26.51
N PRO A 250 -10.18 -6.52 27.81
CA PRO A 250 -9.12 -6.39 28.80
C PRO A 250 -7.99 -7.37 28.47
N GLY A 251 -6.77 -6.87 28.26
CA GLY A 251 -5.58 -7.72 28.13
C GLY A 251 -5.18 -8.35 29.46
N GLY A 252 -4.36 -9.40 29.41
CA GLY A 252 -3.89 -10.16 30.58
C GLY A 252 -3.12 -9.37 31.66
N PHE A 253 -2.87 -8.08 31.43
CA PHE A 253 -2.22 -7.15 32.38
C PHE A 253 -3.01 -5.83 32.58
N ASN A 254 -4.35 -5.84 32.45
CA ASN A 254 -5.20 -4.62 32.55
C ASN A 254 -4.91 -3.54 31.49
N THR A 255 -4.23 -3.88 30.40
CA THR A 255 -4.06 -3.01 29.24
C THR A 255 -5.22 -3.22 28.27
N VAL A 256 -5.81 -2.12 27.78
CA VAL A 256 -6.89 -2.16 26.80
C VAL A 256 -6.33 -2.67 25.46
N ARG A 257 -6.76 -3.85 25.01
CA ARG A 257 -6.42 -4.38 23.68
C ARG A 257 -7.62 -4.21 22.75
N ARG A 258 -7.38 -3.61 21.58
CA ARG A 258 -8.33 -3.56 20.47
C ARG A 258 -8.10 -4.79 19.62
N GLU A 259 -9.06 -5.71 19.58
CA GLU A 259 -9.08 -6.90 18.73
C GLU A 259 -9.99 -6.65 17.54
N PHE A 260 -9.98 -7.47 16.50
CA PHE A 260 -10.92 -7.32 15.38
C PHE A 260 -12.39 -7.45 15.81
N GLY A 261 -13.29 -6.81 15.07
CA GLY A 261 -14.73 -6.76 15.37
C GLY A 261 -15.50 -8.05 15.07
N PHE A 262 -14.84 -9.10 14.57
CA PHE A 262 -15.47 -10.36 14.20
C PHE A 262 -14.71 -11.57 14.76
N GLU A 263 -15.44 -12.66 14.98
CA GLU A 263 -14.89 -13.97 15.33
C GLU A 263 -15.10 -14.95 14.17
N ILE A 264 -14.13 -15.85 13.96
CA ILE A 264 -14.23 -16.91 12.95
C ILE A 264 -15.07 -18.05 13.54
N SER A 265 -16.34 -18.09 13.15
CA SER A 265 -17.37 -19.00 13.70
C SER A 265 -17.00 -20.48 13.61
N ASN A 266 -16.24 -20.87 12.59
CA ASN A 266 -15.88 -22.25 12.31
C ASN A 266 -14.40 -22.58 12.60
N ALA A 267 -13.73 -21.80 13.46
CA ALA A 267 -12.31 -22.04 13.79
C ALA A 267 -12.02 -23.45 14.35
N ALA A 268 -13.01 -24.07 15.01
CA ALA A 268 -12.93 -25.43 15.54
C ALA A 268 -13.07 -26.53 14.47
N GLU A 269 -13.55 -26.22 13.26
CA GLU A 269 -13.66 -27.21 12.17
C GLU A 269 -12.29 -27.73 11.73
N ASP A 270 -12.28 -28.94 11.19
CA ASP A 270 -11.11 -29.49 10.50
C ASP A 270 -11.03 -28.91 9.09
N LEU A 271 -10.27 -27.82 8.95
CA LEU A 271 -10.06 -27.10 7.70
C LEU A 271 -8.70 -27.47 7.09
N PRO A 272 -8.57 -27.48 5.76
CA PRO A 272 -7.27 -27.61 5.11
C PRO A 272 -6.28 -26.57 5.64
N VAL A 273 -5.04 -26.99 5.89
CA VAL A 273 -3.98 -26.07 6.31
C VAL A 273 -3.16 -25.65 5.10
N VAL A 274 -2.93 -24.34 4.98
CA VAL A 274 -2.08 -23.73 3.94
C VAL A 274 -0.85 -23.11 4.59
N GLY A 275 0.34 -23.42 4.05
CA GLY A 275 1.60 -22.81 4.48
C GLY A 275 1.82 -21.45 3.81
N ILE A 276 1.94 -20.38 4.60
CA ILE A 276 2.12 -19.01 4.12
C ILE A 276 3.60 -18.64 4.19
N ILE A 277 4.27 -18.62 3.03
CA ILE A 277 5.69 -18.26 2.93
C ILE A 277 5.79 -16.75 2.71
N ASP A 278 5.92 -15.98 3.80
CA ASP A 278 5.90 -14.52 3.76
C ASP A 278 6.63 -13.91 4.99
N THR A 279 6.15 -12.76 5.48
CA THR A 279 6.76 -11.93 6.52
C THR A 279 6.32 -12.25 7.94
N GLY A 280 5.51 -13.30 8.07
CA GLY A 280 4.86 -13.71 9.32
C GLY A 280 3.36 -13.46 9.29
N ILE A 281 2.65 -13.99 10.29
CA ILE A 281 1.23 -13.73 10.52
C ILE A 281 1.10 -13.34 11.97
N SER A 282 0.57 -12.15 12.24
CA SER A 282 0.42 -11.66 13.60
C SER A 282 -0.58 -12.51 14.39
N GLN A 283 -0.14 -13.10 15.50
CA GLN A 283 -1.02 -13.79 16.45
C GLN A 283 -1.97 -12.85 17.22
N ASP A 284 -1.73 -11.53 17.15
CA ASP A 284 -2.64 -10.53 17.70
C ASP A 284 -3.72 -10.11 16.67
N SER A 285 -3.74 -10.71 15.47
CA SER A 285 -4.74 -10.42 14.43
C SER A 285 -6.02 -11.28 14.55
N ALA A 286 -7.02 -11.00 13.69
CA ALA A 286 -8.24 -11.80 13.58
C ALA A 286 -8.00 -13.30 13.28
N LEU A 287 -6.82 -13.63 12.76
CA LEU A 287 -6.49 -14.98 12.29
C LEU A 287 -5.97 -15.90 13.41
N ALA A 288 -5.80 -15.39 14.63
CA ALA A 288 -5.20 -16.13 15.74
C ALA A 288 -5.85 -17.49 16.01
N THR A 289 -7.18 -17.59 15.89
CA THR A 289 -7.94 -18.82 16.18
C THR A 289 -7.79 -19.91 15.12
N ILE A 290 -7.30 -19.57 13.92
CA ILE A 290 -7.07 -20.49 12.81
C ILE A 290 -5.58 -20.61 12.43
N LEU A 291 -4.70 -19.95 13.20
CA LEU A 291 -3.26 -20.01 13.05
C LEU A 291 -2.71 -21.21 13.83
N LEU A 292 -1.92 -22.05 13.17
CA LEU A 292 -1.14 -23.08 13.84
C LEU A 292 -0.05 -22.39 14.68
N ASN A 293 -0.13 -22.58 15.99
CA ASN A 293 0.81 -21.98 16.94
C ASN A 293 2.16 -22.74 16.94
N ASP A 294 2.91 -22.56 15.86
CA ASP A 294 4.23 -23.14 15.65
C ASP A 294 5.22 -22.03 15.27
N ASP A 295 6.16 -21.76 16.16
CA ASP A 295 7.14 -20.69 15.99
C ASP A 295 8.47 -21.17 15.35
N THR A 296 8.53 -22.44 14.91
CA THR A 296 9.79 -23.06 14.48
C THR A 296 10.17 -22.78 13.02
N PHE A 297 9.23 -22.36 12.17
CA PHE A 297 9.48 -22.12 10.74
C PHE A 297 9.73 -20.65 10.44
N THR A 298 10.97 -20.24 10.68
CA THR A 298 11.39 -18.86 10.47
C THR A 298 12.85 -18.76 10.04
N LEU A 299 13.13 -17.83 9.12
CA LEU A 299 14.47 -17.38 8.78
C LEU A 299 14.81 -16.03 9.44
N ALA A 300 13.81 -15.33 10.00
CA ALA A 300 13.96 -14.02 10.61
C ALA A 300 12.85 -13.78 11.65
N GLY A 301 13.23 -13.42 12.88
CA GLY A 301 12.27 -13.14 13.95
C GLY A 301 11.31 -14.30 14.25
N SER A 302 10.18 -14.00 14.88
CA SER A 302 9.09 -14.98 15.09
C SER A 302 8.15 -15.00 13.88
N PRO A 303 7.69 -16.19 13.42
CA PRO A 303 6.70 -16.28 12.35
C PRO A 303 5.29 -15.88 12.79
N LEU A 304 5.06 -15.73 14.09
CA LEU A 304 3.79 -15.31 14.69
C LEU A 304 3.72 -13.78 14.89
N VAL A 305 4.71 -13.06 14.36
CA VAL A 305 4.82 -11.61 14.42
C VAL A 305 5.01 -11.10 12.99
N ASP A 306 4.22 -10.10 12.62
CA ASP A 306 4.30 -9.47 11.32
C ASP A 306 4.40 -7.94 11.48
N GLN A 307 5.53 -7.40 11.06
CA GLN A 307 5.88 -5.98 11.16
C GLN A 307 6.30 -5.42 9.80
N ALA A 308 6.09 -6.16 8.72
CA ALA A 308 6.44 -5.75 7.37
C ALA A 308 5.45 -4.71 6.82
N GLY A 309 5.80 -4.12 5.67
CA GLY A 309 4.94 -3.16 4.98
C GLY A 309 4.94 -1.76 5.60
N ARG A 310 4.21 -0.84 4.97
CA ARG A 310 4.13 0.57 5.41
C ARG A 310 3.62 0.64 6.85
N ARG A 311 4.32 1.37 7.72
CA ARG A 311 3.97 1.54 9.15
C ARG A 311 3.88 0.23 9.94
N GLY A 312 4.44 -0.88 9.43
CA GLY A 312 4.33 -2.20 10.05
C GLY A 312 2.89 -2.71 10.09
N LEU A 313 2.13 -2.47 9.01
CA LEU A 313 0.76 -2.96 8.86
C LEU A 313 0.67 -4.46 8.57
N GLY A 314 1.79 -5.07 8.19
CA GLY A 314 1.97 -6.51 8.02
C GLY A 314 1.50 -7.04 6.68
N HIS A 315 2.45 -7.51 5.86
CA HIS A 315 2.15 -8.05 4.54
C HIS A 315 1.66 -9.51 4.63
N GLY A 316 2.33 -10.34 5.43
CA GLY A 316 2.00 -11.76 5.54
C GLY A 316 0.67 -12.01 6.25
N THR A 317 0.25 -11.12 7.16
CA THR A 317 -1.08 -11.17 7.78
C THR A 317 -2.18 -10.88 6.76
N ALA A 318 -1.96 -9.93 5.85
CA ALA A 318 -2.88 -9.64 4.76
C ALA A 318 -3.00 -10.84 3.80
N VAL A 319 -1.87 -11.44 3.42
CA VAL A 319 -1.80 -12.66 2.60
C VAL A 319 -2.57 -13.81 3.28
N GLY A 320 -2.29 -14.07 4.56
CA GLY A 320 -2.98 -15.09 5.35
C GLY A 320 -4.49 -14.86 5.45
N GLY A 321 -4.90 -13.59 5.57
CA GLY A 321 -6.31 -13.20 5.56
C GLY A 321 -7.01 -13.60 4.28
N LEU A 322 -6.41 -13.31 3.12
CA LEU A 322 -6.95 -13.70 1.81
C LEU A 322 -7.01 -15.21 1.63
N VAL A 323 -5.99 -15.96 2.07
CA VAL A 323 -6.01 -17.44 2.00
C VAL A 323 -7.12 -18.04 2.86
N ALA A 324 -7.24 -17.58 4.11
CA ALA A 324 -8.18 -18.17 5.05
C ALA A 324 -9.63 -17.73 4.82
N LEU A 325 -9.84 -16.45 4.55
CA LEU A 325 -11.18 -15.84 4.53
C LEU A 325 -11.70 -15.62 3.11
N GLY A 326 -10.84 -15.64 2.09
CA GLY A 326 -11.25 -15.62 0.69
C GLY A 326 -11.99 -14.34 0.26
N LYS A 327 -12.39 -14.32 -1.02
CA LYS A 327 -12.98 -13.14 -1.66
C LYS A 327 -14.31 -12.70 -1.04
N LEU A 328 -15.14 -13.64 -0.59
CA LEU A 328 -16.49 -13.32 -0.10
C LEU A 328 -16.48 -12.52 1.20
N ASN A 329 -15.67 -12.90 2.18
CA ASN A 329 -15.56 -12.16 3.44
C ASN A 329 -14.96 -10.76 3.21
N HIS A 330 -13.96 -10.63 2.32
CA HIS A 330 -13.37 -9.34 1.97
C HIS A 330 -14.35 -8.43 1.21
N ARG A 331 -15.16 -9.01 0.30
CA ARG A 331 -16.19 -8.27 -0.43
C ARG A 331 -17.25 -7.69 0.48
N ASN A 332 -17.70 -8.47 1.46
CA ASN A 332 -18.70 -8.05 2.43
C ASN A 332 -18.09 -7.30 3.62
N ASN A 333 -16.85 -6.81 3.51
CA ASN A 333 -16.18 -6.02 4.53
C ASN A 333 -16.16 -6.67 5.93
N PHE A 334 -16.11 -8.01 5.96
CA PHE A 334 -16.19 -8.84 7.17
C PHE A 334 -17.48 -8.62 7.99
N GLU A 335 -18.59 -8.29 7.34
CA GLU A 335 -19.91 -8.24 7.95
C GLU A 335 -20.58 -9.62 8.02
N GLY A 336 -21.31 -9.87 9.12
CA GLY A 336 -22.08 -11.10 9.33
C GLY A 336 -21.26 -12.25 9.91
N GLU A 337 -21.71 -13.48 9.64
CA GLU A 337 -21.04 -14.70 10.11
C GLU A 337 -19.78 -14.96 9.26
N ILE A 338 -18.60 -14.80 9.86
CA ILE A 338 -17.32 -15.04 9.19
C ILE A 338 -16.91 -16.51 9.32
N LYS A 339 -16.68 -17.14 8.17
CA LYS A 339 -16.18 -18.51 8.06
C LYS A 339 -14.85 -18.55 7.32
N ALA A 340 -13.92 -19.33 7.85
CA ALA A 340 -12.67 -19.64 7.21
C ALA A 340 -12.80 -20.88 6.32
N ASP A 341 -12.11 -20.84 5.18
CA ASP A 341 -11.94 -21.96 4.26
C ASP A 341 -10.68 -22.77 4.55
N ALA A 342 -9.72 -22.17 5.26
CA ALA A 342 -8.42 -22.76 5.58
C ALA A 342 -7.90 -22.32 6.95
N LYS A 343 -7.08 -23.20 7.55
CA LYS A 343 -6.16 -22.88 8.64
C LYS A 343 -4.80 -22.49 8.09
N LEU A 344 -4.00 -21.78 8.87
CA LEU A 344 -2.77 -21.16 8.40
C LEU A 344 -1.56 -21.69 9.17
N LEU A 345 -0.48 -22.01 8.45
CA LEU A 345 0.85 -22.18 9.03
C LEU A 345 1.73 -21.03 8.54
N SER A 346 2.23 -20.20 9.46
CA SER A 346 3.13 -19.10 9.11
C SER A 346 4.56 -19.62 8.90
N ILE A 347 5.14 -19.36 7.72
CA ILE A 347 6.50 -19.74 7.35
C ILE A 347 7.24 -18.44 7.02
N LYS A 348 7.99 -17.91 7.99
CA LYS A 348 8.55 -16.57 7.87
C LYS A 348 9.91 -16.56 7.18
N ILE A 349 10.03 -15.75 6.14
CA ILE A 349 11.26 -15.62 5.34
C ILE A 349 11.95 -14.26 5.47
N SER A 350 11.25 -13.22 5.96
CA SER A 350 11.80 -11.87 6.15
C SER A 350 10.99 -11.09 7.21
N ASP A 351 11.63 -10.18 7.94
CA ASP A 351 10.94 -9.25 8.86
C ASP A 351 10.35 -8.02 8.14
N SER A 352 10.97 -7.60 7.03
CA SER A 352 10.64 -6.33 6.35
C SER A 352 9.94 -6.51 5.01
N GLY A 353 9.90 -7.72 4.47
CA GLY A 353 9.41 -8.02 3.11
C GLY A 353 10.41 -7.71 2.00
N ASN A 354 11.53 -7.06 2.32
CA ASN A 354 12.59 -6.72 1.39
C ASN A 354 13.94 -7.29 1.84
N GLY A 355 14.77 -7.69 0.90
CA GLY A 355 16.16 -8.10 1.16
C GLY A 355 16.48 -9.50 0.66
N PHE A 356 17.57 -10.05 1.18
CA PHE A 356 18.10 -11.33 0.71
C PHE A 356 17.43 -12.49 1.43
N ILE A 357 16.99 -13.48 0.66
CA ILE A 357 16.44 -14.74 1.16
C ILE A 357 17.45 -15.85 0.88
N SER A 358 17.65 -16.73 1.85
CA SER A 358 18.43 -17.95 1.63
C SER A 358 17.54 -19.04 1.03
N GLU A 359 17.63 -19.23 -0.29
CA GLU A 359 16.91 -20.28 -1.03
C GLU A 359 17.09 -21.67 -0.39
N LEU A 360 18.35 -22.01 -0.04
CA LEU A 360 18.70 -23.29 0.59
C LEU A 360 17.96 -23.49 1.92
N LYS A 361 18.03 -22.50 2.82
CA LYS A 361 17.36 -22.60 4.12
C LYS A 361 15.85 -22.60 3.99
N LEU A 362 15.29 -21.87 3.03
CA LEU A 362 13.86 -21.94 2.72
C LEU A 362 13.47 -23.36 2.30
N LEU A 363 14.21 -23.99 1.39
CA LEU A 363 13.94 -25.37 0.97
C LEU A 363 14.06 -26.36 2.14
N GLU A 364 15.11 -26.28 2.94
CA GLU A 364 15.28 -27.09 4.16
C GLU A 364 14.08 -26.92 5.12
N MET A 365 13.62 -25.68 5.28
CA MET A 365 12.44 -25.36 6.08
C MET A 365 11.17 -25.96 5.49
N LEU A 366 10.96 -25.91 4.17
CA LEU A 366 9.80 -26.53 3.51
C LEU A 366 9.78 -28.06 3.66
N TYR A 367 10.92 -28.73 3.52
CA TYR A 367 11.01 -30.17 3.82
C TYR A 367 10.78 -30.47 5.31
N SER A 368 11.22 -29.59 6.21
CA SER A 368 10.95 -29.71 7.65
C SER A 368 9.47 -29.54 7.97
N VAL A 369 8.79 -28.59 7.31
CA VAL A 369 7.32 -28.45 7.37
C VAL A 369 6.65 -29.73 6.92
N LYS A 370 7.06 -30.29 5.77
CA LYS A 370 6.49 -31.55 5.26
C LYS A 370 6.75 -32.75 6.14
N SER A 371 7.90 -32.80 6.82
CA SER A 371 8.23 -33.85 7.78
C SER A 371 7.31 -33.78 9.03
N LYS A 372 7.10 -32.57 9.57
CA LYS A 372 6.27 -32.34 10.76
C LYS A 372 4.76 -32.37 10.47
N TYR A 373 4.37 -31.85 9.31
CA TYR A 373 2.98 -31.69 8.86
C TYR A 373 2.79 -32.27 7.44
N PRO A 374 2.85 -33.60 7.27
CA PRO A 374 2.79 -34.24 5.96
C PRO A 374 1.48 -34.00 5.20
N TYR A 375 0.40 -33.68 5.91
CA TYR A 375 -0.91 -33.39 5.35
C TYR A 375 -1.02 -31.99 4.71
N ILE A 376 -0.10 -31.06 5.00
CA ILE A 376 -0.08 -29.73 4.35
C ILE A 376 0.35 -29.93 2.89
N ARG A 377 -0.54 -29.61 1.95
CA ARG A 377 -0.30 -29.77 0.51
C ARG A 377 -0.30 -28.45 -0.25
N LEU A 378 -0.81 -27.37 0.35
CA LEU A 378 -0.90 -26.06 -0.29
C LEU A 378 0.04 -25.07 0.39
N PHE A 379 0.71 -24.27 -0.43
CA PHE A 379 1.58 -23.19 0.04
C PHE A 379 1.36 -21.93 -0.80
N THR A 380 1.62 -20.76 -0.23
CA THR A 380 1.74 -19.51 -1.00
C THR A 380 3.16 -19.00 -0.91
N LEU A 381 3.72 -18.52 -2.02
CA LEU A 381 4.98 -17.80 -2.08
C LEU A 381 4.73 -16.47 -2.80
N THR A 382 4.66 -15.41 -2.00
CA THR A 382 4.20 -14.07 -2.42
C THR A 382 5.34 -13.07 -2.57
N THR A 383 6.56 -13.59 -2.73
CA THR A 383 7.78 -12.81 -2.96
C THR A 383 8.53 -13.34 -4.17
N CYS A 384 9.00 -12.43 -5.02
CA CYS A 384 9.83 -12.73 -6.18
C CYS A 384 11.12 -11.92 -6.16
N TYR A 385 12.05 -12.27 -7.04
CA TYR A 385 13.21 -11.43 -7.32
C TYR A 385 12.80 -10.11 -7.94
N SER A 386 13.57 -9.07 -7.65
CA SER A 386 13.28 -7.72 -8.15
C SER A 386 13.56 -7.57 -9.65
N CYS A 387 14.38 -8.44 -10.23
CA CYS A 387 14.67 -8.45 -11.66
C CYS A 387 13.64 -9.27 -12.43
N HIS A 388 13.22 -8.77 -13.58
CA HIS A 388 12.47 -9.53 -14.56
C HIS A 388 13.39 -10.52 -15.28
N MET A 389 12.81 -11.59 -15.81
CA MET A 389 13.54 -12.50 -16.69
C MET A 389 13.68 -11.93 -18.10
N SER A 390 14.83 -12.16 -18.74
CA SER A 390 14.98 -11.92 -20.17
C SER A 390 14.12 -12.90 -20.97
N THR A 391 13.77 -12.51 -22.19
CA THR A 391 12.99 -13.33 -23.10
C THR A 391 13.71 -14.63 -23.41
N ASN A 392 13.04 -15.75 -23.20
CA ASN A 392 13.61 -17.10 -23.33
C ASN A 392 14.83 -17.38 -22.43
N GLU A 393 15.00 -16.63 -21.34
CA GLU A 393 15.97 -16.97 -20.30
C GLU A 393 15.67 -18.35 -19.70
N ALA A 394 16.73 -19.09 -19.38
CA ALA A 394 16.62 -20.41 -18.75
C ALA A 394 16.02 -20.31 -17.35
N PHE A 395 15.33 -21.37 -16.92
CA PHE A 395 14.79 -21.46 -15.57
C PHE A 395 15.90 -21.40 -14.51
N SER A 396 15.62 -20.76 -13.39
CA SER A 396 16.58 -20.66 -12.29
C SER A 396 16.72 -21.98 -11.51
N ASP A 397 17.89 -22.21 -10.90
CA ASP A 397 18.11 -23.34 -9.99
C ASP A 397 17.14 -23.32 -8.79
N TYR A 398 16.78 -22.13 -8.33
CA TYR A 398 15.80 -21.93 -7.26
C TYR A 398 14.41 -22.42 -7.67
N THR A 399 13.96 -22.00 -8.86
CA THR A 399 12.69 -22.43 -9.45
C THR A 399 12.66 -23.95 -9.63
N TYR A 400 13.74 -24.52 -10.15
CA TYR A 400 13.88 -25.98 -10.27
C TYR A 400 13.76 -26.69 -8.91
N ALA A 401 14.39 -26.14 -7.86
CA ALA A 401 14.33 -26.73 -6.53
C ALA A 401 12.93 -26.68 -5.91
N LEU A 402 12.17 -25.60 -6.14
CA LEU A 402 10.76 -25.49 -5.74
C LEU A 402 9.87 -26.47 -6.53
N ASP A 403 10.11 -26.63 -7.82
CA ASP A 403 9.40 -27.59 -8.67
C ASP A 403 9.67 -29.04 -8.26
N LYS A 404 10.91 -29.34 -7.88
CA LYS A 404 11.31 -30.62 -7.31
C LYS A 404 10.63 -30.87 -5.97
N PHE A 405 10.63 -29.89 -5.05
CA PHE A 405 9.93 -30.00 -3.78
C PHE A 405 8.44 -30.27 -3.97
N ALA A 406 7.78 -29.53 -4.86
CA ALA A 406 6.36 -29.70 -5.16
C ALA A 406 6.07 -31.13 -5.65
N TYR A 407 6.88 -31.64 -6.57
CA TYR A 407 6.78 -33.01 -7.09
C TYR A 407 7.01 -34.08 -6.01
N GLU A 408 8.13 -34.01 -5.28
CA GLU A 408 8.52 -35.05 -4.31
C GLU A 408 7.58 -35.13 -3.10
N THR A 409 6.93 -34.02 -2.74
CA THR A 409 6.10 -33.93 -1.53
C THR A 409 4.60 -33.87 -1.79
N ASN A 410 4.19 -33.99 -3.06
CA ASN A 410 2.81 -33.78 -3.52
C ASN A 410 2.24 -32.46 -2.98
N SER A 411 3.00 -31.39 -3.18
CA SER A 411 2.65 -30.03 -2.76
C SER A 411 2.35 -29.16 -3.97
N LEU A 412 1.60 -28.08 -3.77
CA LEU A 412 1.28 -27.08 -4.77
C LEU A 412 1.54 -25.71 -4.16
N ILE A 413 2.48 -24.97 -4.75
CA ILE A 413 2.79 -23.60 -4.34
C ILE A 413 2.05 -22.64 -5.27
N PHE A 414 1.36 -21.65 -4.71
CA PHE A 414 0.80 -20.52 -5.46
C PHE A 414 1.80 -19.38 -5.43
N ILE A 415 2.36 -19.04 -6.60
CA ILE A 415 3.46 -18.10 -6.76
C ILE A 415 2.93 -16.86 -7.48
N CYS A 416 3.11 -15.67 -6.92
CA CYS A 416 2.78 -14.42 -7.61
C CYS A 416 3.74 -14.15 -8.77
N THR A 417 3.34 -13.38 -9.78
CA THR A 417 4.23 -13.02 -10.89
C THR A 417 5.30 -11.99 -10.56
N GLY A 418 5.13 -11.26 -9.44
CA GLY A 418 5.92 -10.10 -9.07
C GLY A 418 5.33 -8.81 -9.64
N ASN A 419 5.57 -7.68 -8.97
CA ASN A 419 5.06 -6.38 -9.41
C ASN A 419 6.11 -5.64 -10.24
N ASN A 420 5.65 -4.89 -11.24
CA ASN A 420 6.45 -3.93 -12.00
C ASN A 420 6.06 -2.51 -11.60
N GLU A 421 6.79 -1.90 -10.67
CA GLU A 421 6.47 -0.57 -10.15
C GLU A 421 6.69 0.55 -11.19
N ASP A 422 7.50 0.30 -12.22
CA ASP A 422 7.77 1.27 -13.29
C ASP A 422 6.54 1.58 -14.16
N CYS A 423 5.49 0.76 -14.07
CA CYS A 423 4.25 0.94 -14.84
C CYS A 423 3.61 2.33 -14.66
N ILE A 424 3.71 2.95 -13.48
CA ILE A 424 3.19 4.29 -13.20
C ILE A 424 3.96 5.37 -13.93
N ALA A 425 5.28 5.21 -14.08
CA ALA A 425 6.14 6.17 -14.77
C ALA A 425 6.09 6.00 -16.30
N GLU A 426 5.75 4.82 -16.77
CA GLU A 426 5.80 4.44 -18.19
C GLU A 426 4.45 4.55 -18.90
N ASN A 427 3.35 4.68 -18.17
CA ASN A 427 2.00 4.74 -18.72
C ASN A 427 1.27 6.01 -18.29
N SER A 428 0.38 6.51 -19.14
CA SER A 428 -0.56 7.61 -18.83
C SER A 428 -2.02 7.22 -19.07
N ASN A 429 -2.23 6.06 -19.68
CA ASN A 429 -3.48 5.44 -20.04
C ASN A 429 -3.32 3.93 -20.00
N TYR A 430 -4.44 3.22 -20.04
CA TYR A 430 -4.41 1.77 -20.09
C TYR A 430 -4.11 1.27 -21.51
N ASP A 431 -2.87 0.83 -21.72
CA ASP A 431 -2.40 0.28 -22.98
C ASP A 431 -1.80 -1.12 -22.76
N LEU A 432 -2.40 -2.13 -23.39
CA LEU A 432 -1.92 -3.52 -23.30
C LEU A 432 -0.65 -3.76 -24.11
N GLU A 433 -0.31 -2.90 -25.08
CA GLU A 433 0.97 -2.98 -25.79
C GLU A 433 2.15 -2.78 -24.83
N TYR A 434 1.92 -2.19 -23.65
CA TYR A 434 2.87 -2.12 -22.55
C TYR A 434 3.51 -3.48 -22.25
N PHE A 435 2.71 -4.55 -22.24
CA PHE A 435 3.19 -5.90 -21.99
C PHE A 435 4.07 -6.44 -23.11
N ASN A 436 4.22 -5.80 -24.27
CA ASN A 436 5.17 -6.28 -25.29
C ASN A 436 6.63 -6.07 -24.88
N ASN A 437 6.89 -5.23 -23.88
CA ASN A 437 8.24 -4.94 -23.43
C ASN A 437 8.79 -6.04 -22.52
N GLU A 438 10.08 -6.35 -22.67
CA GLU A 438 10.76 -7.42 -21.94
C GLU A 438 10.76 -7.20 -20.42
N HIS A 439 10.84 -5.95 -19.96
CA HIS A 439 10.88 -5.65 -18.52
C HIS A 439 9.56 -5.91 -17.79
N THR A 440 8.48 -6.19 -18.53
CA THR A 440 7.18 -6.65 -18.01
C THR A 440 7.11 -8.17 -17.85
N ASN A 441 8.17 -8.89 -18.19
CA ASN A 441 8.27 -10.32 -17.91
C ASN A 441 8.24 -10.60 -16.41
N LEU A 442 7.74 -11.79 -16.06
CA LEU A 442 7.70 -12.31 -14.70
C LEU A 442 9.10 -12.46 -14.10
N SER A 443 9.14 -12.56 -12.79
CA SER A 443 10.38 -12.68 -12.01
C SER A 443 10.50 -14.05 -11.37
N THR A 444 11.72 -14.54 -11.17
CA THR A 444 11.99 -15.78 -10.43
C THR A 444 11.37 -15.73 -9.02
N PRO A 445 10.67 -16.77 -8.54
CA PRO A 445 10.48 -18.10 -9.14
C PRO A 445 9.16 -18.30 -9.90
N ALA A 446 8.52 -17.23 -10.38
CA ALA A 446 7.27 -17.31 -11.15
C ALA A 446 7.44 -17.96 -12.54
N ASP A 447 8.66 -18.31 -12.92
CA ASP A 447 8.98 -19.16 -14.07
C ASP A 447 8.72 -20.65 -13.81
N SER A 448 8.22 -21.02 -12.64
CA SER A 448 7.88 -22.40 -12.28
C SER A 448 6.91 -23.07 -13.24
N LEU A 449 7.16 -24.36 -13.51
CA LEU A 449 6.33 -25.20 -14.38
C LEU A 449 5.38 -26.10 -13.58
N ASN A 450 5.84 -26.65 -12.46
CA ASN A 450 5.02 -27.55 -11.63
C ASN A 450 4.04 -26.76 -10.75
N ASN A 451 4.46 -25.62 -10.21
CA ASN A 451 3.63 -24.80 -9.33
C ASN A 451 2.61 -23.95 -10.10
N PHE A 452 1.77 -23.23 -9.35
CA PHE A 452 0.66 -22.44 -9.89
C PHE A 452 1.01 -20.96 -9.87
N VAL A 453 1.18 -20.35 -11.03
CA VAL A 453 1.64 -18.97 -11.18
C VAL A 453 0.45 -18.03 -11.39
N VAL A 454 0.34 -16.99 -10.56
CA VAL A 454 -0.83 -16.11 -10.49
C VAL A 454 -0.42 -14.66 -10.72
N GLY A 455 -1.01 -14.03 -11.74
CA GLY A 455 -0.92 -12.58 -11.95
C GLY A 455 -2.10 -11.83 -11.32
N ALA A 456 -2.03 -10.51 -11.36
CA ALA A 456 -3.11 -9.64 -10.86
C ALA A 456 -4.03 -9.16 -12.00
N SER A 457 -5.34 -9.22 -11.75
CA SER A 457 -6.33 -8.41 -12.45
C SER A 457 -6.61 -7.12 -11.68
N ALA A 458 -7.17 -6.13 -12.37
CA ALA A 458 -7.54 -4.84 -11.80
C ALA A 458 -8.70 -4.93 -10.79
N ASP A 459 -9.35 -6.09 -10.64
CA ASP A 459 -10.44 -6.26 -9.69
C ASP A 459 -9.98 -6.01 -8.25
N ASN A 460 -10.69 -5.13 -7.56
CA ASN A 460 -10.44 -4.76 -6.18
C ASN A 460 -11.42 -5.42 -5.19
N ILE A 461 -12.22 -6.39 -5.66
CA ILE A 461 -13.22 -7.17 -4.89
C ILE A 461 -14.45 -6.34 -4.44
N LYS A 462 -14.28 -5.03 -4.21
CA LYS A 462 -15.32 -4.11 -3.73
C LYS A 462 -16.49 -4.04 -4.71
N ASP A 463 -17.70 -3.99 -4.16
CA ASP A 463 -18.91 -3.70 -4.93
C ASP A 463 -18.95 -2.25 -5.40
N GLY A 464 -19.66 -2.00 -6.50
CA GLY A 464 -19.84 -0.67 -7.08
C GLY A 464 -19.03 -0.40 -8.34
N ALA A 465 -18.97 0.88 -8.72
CA ALA A 465 -18.30 1.32 -9.93
C ALA A 465 -16.81 0.95 -9.88
N PHE A 466 -16.29 0.44 -10.98
CA PHE A 466 -14.86 0.23 -11.13
C PHE A 466 -14.18 1.59 -11.28
N VAL A 467 -13.17 1.84 -10.44
CA VAL A 467 -12.40 3.09 -10.42
C VAL A 467 -10.93 2.70 -10.42
N GLY A 468 -10.35 2.56 -11.62
CA GLY A 468 -8.96 2.20 -11.86
C GLY A 468 -8.54 2.62 -13.26
N ILE A 469 -7.27 2.46 -13.61
CA ILE A 469 -6.77 2.77 -14.95
C ILE A 469 -7.31 1.76 -15.98
N ALA A 470 -7.48 0.49 -15.60
CA ALA A 470 -7.83 -0.58 -16.52
C ALA A 470 -9.20 -0.35 -17.19
N SER A 471 -9.41 -0.97 -18.36
CA SER A 471 -10.73 -0.92 -19.02
C SER A 471 -11.85 -1.62 -18.23
N GLY A 472 -11.51 -2.43 -17.22
CA GLY A 472 -12.44 -3.18 -16.40
C GLY A 472 -11.74 -4.09 -15.39
N ARG A 473 -12.51 -4.68 -14.48
CA ARG A 473 -12.04 -5.53 -13.35
C ARG A 473 -11.35 -6.81 -13.80
N GLU A 474 -11.81 -7.36 -14.93
CA GLU A 474 -11.35 -8.61 -15.52
C GLU A 474 -10.01 -8.47 -16.27
N PHE A 475 -9.57 -7.24 -16.52
CA PHE A 475 -8.35 -6.96 -17.26
C PHE A 475 -7.12 -7.04 -16.36
N PRO A 476 -5.94 -7.38 -16.91
CA PRO A 476 -4.70 -7.44 -16.15
C PRO A 476 -4.34 -6.05 -15.59
N ALA A 477 -3.94 -5.98 -14.32
CA ALA A 477 -3.41 -4.74 -13.77
C ALA A 477 -2.05 -4.44 -14.42
N LEU A 478 -1.74 -3.19 -14.77
CA LEU A 478 -0.51 -2.86 -15.52
C LEU A 478 0.79 -3.22 -14.77
N TYR A 479 0.75 -3.28 -13.43
CA TYR A 479 1.89 -3.70 -12.63
C TYR A 479 2.11 -5.22 -12.61
N THR A 480 1.16 -6.02 -13.09
CA THR A 480 1.35 -7.48 -13.19
C THR A 480 2.43 -7.79 -14.23
N ARG A 481 2.89 -9.04 -14.28
CA ARG A 481 3.93 -9.47 -15.22
C ARG A 481 3.47 -10.63 -16.11
N LYS A 482 3.97 -10.67 -17.34
CA LYS A 482 3.67 -11.70 -18.35
C LYS A 482 4.72 -12.81 -18.39
N GLY A 483 4.42 -13.91 -19.09
CA GLY A 483 5.41 -14.95 -19.39
C GLY A 483 6.60 -14.44 -20.23
N HIS A 484 7.79 -14.95 -19.92
CA HIS A 484 9.05 -14.59 -20.61
C HIS A 484 9.38 -15.48 -21.81
N VAL A 485 8.68 -16.60 -21.99
CA VAL A 485 8.94 -17.54 -23.08
C VAL A 485 8.21 -17.14 -24.34
N ASP A 486 8.97 -16.90 -25.40
CA ASP A 486 8.48 -16.77 -26.77
C ASP A 486 8.81 -18.05 -27.56
N LEU A 487 7.82 -18.95 -27.63
CA LEU A 487 7.92 -20.17 -28.40
C LEU A 487 7.97 -19.94 -29.91
N SER A 488 7.52 -18.79 -30.42
CA SER A 488 7.55 -18.49 -31.86
C SER A 488 8.95 -18.19 -32.37
N ALA A 489 9.83 -17.67 -31.49
CA ALA A 489 11.25 -17.51 -31.77
C ALA A 489 12.01 -18.86 -31.83
N ILE A 490 11.47 -19.90 -31.19
CA ILE A 490 12.13 -21.21 -31.04
C ILE A 490 11.57 -22.25 -32.03
N TYR A 491 10.25 -22.25 -32.22
CA TYR A 491 9.54 -23.25 -33.01
C TYR A 491 8.75 -22.59 -34.15
N ASN A 492 8.72 -23.26 -35.31
CA ASN A 492 7.82 -22.87 -36.40
C ASN A 492 6.36 -22.75 -35.90
N LEU A 493 5.60 -21.79 -36.43
CA LEU A 493 4.20 -21.52 -36.05
C LEU A 493 3.31 -22.78 -35.92
N LYS A 494 3.52 -23.80 -36.78
CA LYS A 494 2.77 -25.06 -36.76
C LYS A 494 3.12 -26.01 -35.60
N LYS A 495 4.23 -25.77 -34.90
CA LYS A 495 4.74 -26.54 -33.76
C LYS A 495 4.65 -25.77 -32.44
N ASN A 496 4.07 -24.58 -32.45
CA ASN A 496 3.94 -23.77 -31.24
C ASN A 496 2.84 -24.37 -30.34
N ASN A 497 3.18 -24.64 -29.07
CA ASN A 497 2.22 -25.16 -28.10
C ASN A 497 1.36 -24.02 -27.57
N GLN A 498 0.12 -23.91 -28.06
CA GLN A 498 -0.83 -22.87 -27.65
C GLN A 498 -1.27 -22.96 -26.19
N ASN A 499 -0.99 -24.09 -25.51
CA ASN A 499 -1.32 -24.29 -24.10
C ASN A 499 -0.15 -23.97 -23.16
N TYR A 500 1.01 -23.56 -23.70
CA TYR A 500 2.14 -23.16 -22.90
C TYR A 500 2.11 -21.64 -22.71
N PHE A 501 1.61 -21.19 -21.57
CA PHE A 501 1.55 -19.78 -21.22
C PHE A 501 1.75 -19.57 -19.71
N ARG A 502 2.21 -18.38 -19.36
CA ARG A 502 2.35 -17.87 -18.00
C ARG A 502 1.86 -16.41 -17.94
N PRO A 503 1.26 -15.97 -16.83
CA PRO A 503 0.84 -16.76 -15.66
C PRO A 503 -0.23 -17.82 -16.00
N ASP A 504 -0.45 -18.78 -15.11
CA ASP A 504 -1.53 -19.78 -15.27
C ASP A 504 -2.91 -19.11 -15.23
N VAL A 505 -3.07 -18.10 -14.36
CA VAL A 505 -4.29 -17.29 -14.20
C VAL A 505 -3.95 -15.86 -13.79
N ILE A 506 -4.94 -14.97 -13.88
CA ILE A 506 -4.96 -13.70 -13.14
C ILE A 506 -6.12 -13.72 -12.15
N GLU A 507 -5.94 -13.08 -11.00
CA GLU A 507 -6.97 -12.92 -9.96
C GLU A 507 -6.90 -11.51 -9.36
N SER A 508 -7.94 -11.10 -8.63
CA SER A 508 -8.13 -9.79 -8.01
C SER A 508 -6.87 -9.34 -7.25
N GLY A 509 -6.18 -8.33 -7.77
CA GLY A 509 -5.01 -7.71 -7.14
C GLY A 509 -5.19 -6.24 -6.80
N GLY A 510 -6.32 -5.65 -7.20
CA GLY A 510 -6.53 -4.20 -7.24
C GLY A 510 -5.77 -3.54 -8.41
N ASP A 511 -6.01 -2.25 -8.58
CA ASP A 511 -5.45 -1.47 -9.68
C ASP A 511 -4.75 -0.19 -9.20
N MET A 512 -4.05 0.48 -10.09
CA MET A 512 -3.66 1.88 -9.89
C MET A 512 -4.77 2.81 -10.39
N GLY A 513 -4.70 4.07 -9.97
CA GLY A 513 -5.67 5.07 -10.38
C GLY A 513 -5.02 6.40 -10.69
N TYR A 514 -5.86 7.35 -11.07
CA TYR A 514 -5.44 8.71 -11.38
C TYR A 514 -5.41 9.55 -10.12
N TYR A 515 -4.22 9.96 -9.68
CA TYR A 515 -4.08 11.00 -8.65
C TYR A 515 -4.64 12.34 -9.15
N ASP A 516 -4.41 12.62 -10.43
CA ASP A 516 -5.05 13.68 -11.19
C ASP A 516 -5.28 13.25 -12.64
N GLU A 517 -5.86 14.13 -13.46
CA GLU A 517 -6.28 13.83 -14.84
C GLU A 517 -5.23 13.13 -15.72
N ASN A 518 -3.93 13.24 -15.43
CA ASN A 518 -2.87 12.64 -16.25
C ASN A 518 -1.80 11.87 -15.45
N THR A 519 -1.89 11.83 -14.12
CA THR A 519 -0.85 11.26 -13.26
C THR A 519 -1.37 10.01 -12.58
N LEU A 520 -0.76 8.87 -12.91
CA LEU A 520 -1.03 7.62 -12.21
C LEU A 520 -0.38 7.62 -10.84
N ASP A 521 -1.05 7.02 -9.87
CA ASP A 521 -0.51 6.78 -8.53
C ASP A 521 -1.18 5.56 -7.89
N TRP A 522 -0.57 5.09 -6.82
CA TRP A 522 -1.13 4.09 -5.93
C TRP A 522 -2.18 4.74 -5.03
N VAL A 523 -3.44 4.74 -5.48
CA VAL A 523 -4.58 5.33 -4.75
C VAL A 523 -5.47 4.25 -4.13
N ASP A 524 -6.14 4.60 -3.04
CA ASP A 524 -6.91 3.67 -2.20
C ASP A 524 -8.21 3.14 -2.86
N GLU A 525 -8.79 3.90 -3.79
CA GLU A 525 -10.06 3.55 -4.45
C GLU A 525 -9.98 2.24 -5.25
N PRO A 526 -9.04 2.07 -6.21
CA PRO A 526 -8.80 0.81 -6.91
C PRO A 526 -8.09 -0.26 -6.06
N ALA A 527 -7.64 0.06 -4.85
CA ALA A 527 -6.89 -0.88 -4.03
C ALA A 527 -7.81 -1.92 -3.35
N LEU A 528 -7.23 -3.06 -2.97
CA LEU A 528 -7.89 -4.08 -2.15
C LEU A 528 -7.97 -3.62 -0.70
N THR A 529 -9.05 -3.98 -0.01
CA THR A 529 -9.14 -3.85 1.45
C THR A 529 -8.67 -5.15 2.10
N LEU A 530 -7.65 -5.07 2.95
CA LEU A 530 -6.89 -6.20 3.48
C LEU A 530 -6.80 -6.16 5.00
N LEU A 531 -6.68 -7.32 5.66
CA LEU A 531 -6.45 -7.38 7.10
C LEU A 531 -5.04 -6.88 7.46
N SER A 532 -4.94 -6.06 8.50
CA SER A 532 -3.67 -5.61 9.06
C SER A 532 -3.20 -6.54 10.19
N ALA A 533 -1.88 -6.71 10.32
CA ALA A 533 -1.22 -7.26 11.51
C ALA A 533 -1.49 -6.44 12.79
N LYS A 534 -1.83 -5.16 12.63
CA LYS A 534 -2.13 -4.24 13.73
C LYS A 534 -3.61 -4.25 14.04
N SER A 535 -3.95 -4.91 15.14
CA SER A 535 -5.32 -5.08 15.61
C SER A 535 -6.04 -3.75 15.90
N ASN A 536 -5.31 -2.66 16.20
CA ASN A 536 -5.87 -1.32 16.42
C ASN A 536 -6.19 -0.55 15.12
N ILE A 537 -5.72 -1.04 13.97
CA ILE A 537 -5.96 -0.45 12.65
C ILE A 537 -7.04 -1.27 11.91
N GLY A 538 -7.05 -2.59 12.12
CA GLY A 538 -8.04 -3.49 11.53
C GLY A 538 -7.71 -3.78 10.08
N VAL A 539 -7.97 -2.83 9.18
CA VAL A 539 -7.79 -3.03 7.72
C VAL A 539 -6.83 -2.02 7.11
N MET A 540 -6.26 -2.37 5.96
CA MET A 540 -5.41 -1.51 5.14
C MET A 540 -5.81 -1.57 3.66
N GLN A 541 -5.37 -0.58 2.88
CA GLN A 541 -5.52 -0.59 1.43
C GLN A 541 -4.16 -0.89 0.79
N ASP A 542 -4.12 -1.84 -0.13
CA ASP A 542 -2.91 -2.16 -0.89
C ASP A 542 -3.23 -2.86 -2.21
N VAL A 543 -2.24 -2.97 -3.09
CA VAL A 543 -2.35 -3.64 -4.39
C VAL A 543 -1.15 -4.55 -4.63
N GLY A 544 -1.35 -5.60 -5.41
CA GLY A 544 -0.24 -6.46 -5.77
C GLY A 544 -0.61 -7.85 -6.21
N THR A 545 0.29 -8.43 -7.00
CA THR A 545 0.24 -9.85 -7.38
C THR A 545 0.39 -10.76 -6.14
N SER A 546 1.03 -10.26 -5.08
CA SER A 546 1.11 -10.92 -3.77
C SER A 546 -0.25 -11.10 -3.09
N PHE A 547 -1.28 -10.35 -3.48
CA PHE A 547 -2.66 -10.51 -2.99
C PHE A 547 -3.55 -11.32 -3.95
N ALA A 548 -3.19 -11.41 -5.22
CA ALA A 548 -3.89 -12.27 -6.19
C ALA A 548 -3.60 -13.77 -5.96
N ALA A 549 -2.34 -14.13 -5.72
CA ALA A 549 -1.91 -15.51 -5.43
C ALA A 549 -2.68 -16.17 -4.26
N PRO A 550 -2.82 -15.53 -3.08
CA PRO A 550 -3.54 -16.13 -1.95
C PRO A 550 -5.04 -16.33 -2.20
N LEU A 551 -5.69 -15.52 -3.03
CA LEU A 551 -7.09 -15.75 -3.41
C LEU A 551 -7.26 -17.02 -4.25
N THR A 552 -6.30 -17.30 -5.13
CA THR A 552 -6.29 -18.56 -5.89
C THR A 552 -6.01 -19.75 -4.97
N ALA A 553 -5.12 -19.58 -3.99
CA ALA A 553 -4.86 -20.59 -2.96
C ALA A 553 -6.10 -20.87 -2.09
N ASN A 554 -6.89 -19.85 -1.75
CA ASN A 554 -8.18 -20.00 -1.07
C ASN A 554 -9.15 -20.88 -1.90
N LEU A 555 -9.25 -20.64 -3.22
CA LEU A 555 -10.07 -21.47 -4.09
C LEU A 555 -9.62 -22.94 -4.07
N ALA A 556 -8.31 -23.20 -4.09
CA ALA A 556 -7.75 -24.54 -3.95
C ALA A 556 -8.06 -25.17 -2.59
N ALA A 557 -7.98 -24.40 -1.50
CA ALA A 557 -8.33 -24.87 -0.16
C ALA A 557 -9.82 -25.27 -0.08
N ARG A 558 -10.71 -24.47 -0.67
CA ARG A 558 -12.16 -24.80 -0.76
C ARG A 558 -12.41 -26.08 -1.56
N LEU A 559 -11.68 -26.26 -2.67
CA LEU A 559 -11.76 -27.50 -3.46
C LEU A 559 -11.27 -28.70 -2.67
N ILE A 560 -10.16 -28.59 -1.93
CA ILE A 560 -9.66 -29.68 -1.07
C ILE A 560 -10.60 -29.97 0.09
N LYS A 561 -11.19 -28.93 0.72
CA LYS A 561 -12.20 -29.08 1.77
C LYS A 561 -13.38 -29.93 1.29
N ASN A 562 -13.88 -29.65 0.08
CA ASN A 562 -15.03 -30.34 -0.49
C ASN A 562 -14.68 -31.69 -1.17
N TYR A 563 -13.46 -31.81 -1.68
CA TYR A 563 -12.99 -32.96 -2.46
C TYR A 563 -11.56 -33.38 -2.03
N PRO A 564 -11.39 -33.91 -0.80
CA PRO A 564 -10.07 -34.14 -0.20
C PRO A 564 -9.21 -35.18 -0.95
N HIS A 565 -9.85 -36.05 -1.72
CA HIS A 565 -9.17 -37.09 -2.52
C HIS A 565 -8.58 -36.59 -3.84
N LEU A 566 -8.87 -35.35 -4.26
CA LEU A 566 -8.27 -34.80 -5.47
C LEU A 566 -6.76 -34.59 -5.29
N ASN A 567 -5.99 -35.02 -6.29
CA ASN A 567 -4.56 -34.71 -6.36
C ASN A 567 -4.35 -33.24 -6.79
N ASN A 568 -3.16 -32.70 -6.56
CA ASN A 568 -2.88 -31.29 -6.83
C ASN A 568 -3.01 -30.94 -8.32
N GLU A 569 -2.67 -31.86 -9.21
CA GLU A 569 -2.85 -31.69 -10.67
C GLU A 569 -4.32 -31.54 -11.07
N SER A 570 -5.22 -32.28 -10.41
CA SER A 570 -6.67 -32.14 -10.63
C SER A 570 -7.18 -30.80 -10.12
N ILE A 571 -6.67 -30.34 -8.98
CA ILE A 571 -6.99 -28.99 -8.45
C ILE A 571 -6.52 -27.93 -9.45
N LYS A 572 -5.27 -28.01 -9.92
CA LYS A 572 -4.71 -27.11 -10.94
C LYS A 572 -5.58 -27.10 -12.20
N ALA A 573 -5.92 -28.27 -12.73
CA ALA A 573 -6.75 -28.40 -13.92
C ALA A 573 -8.16 -27.83 -13.75
N LEU A 574 -8.81 -28.03 -12.59
CA LEU A 574 -10.15 -27.50 -12.31
C LEU A 574 -10.14 -25.97 -12.30
N ILE A 575 -9.17 -25.37 -11.60
CA ILE A 575 -9.03 -23.91 -11.53
C ILE A 575 -8.83 -23.35 -12.95
N SER A 576 -7.85 -23.86 -13.70
CA SER A 576 -7.55 -23.39 -15.06
C SER A 576 -8.69 -23.60 -16.06
N ARG A 577 -9.57 -24.58 -15.86
CA ARG A 577 -10.73 -24.83 -16.73
C ARG A 577 -11.95 -23.98 -16.38
N SER A 578 -12.04 -23.49 -15.15
CA SER A 578 -13.17 -22.65 -14.68
C SER A 578 -13.02 -21.16 -14.99
N LEU A 579 -11.96 -20.77 -15.71
CA LEU A 579 -11.65 -19.37 -16.00
C LEU A 579 -12.69 -18.72 -16.91
N THR A 580 -13.04 -17.48 -16.58
CA THR A 580 -13.82 -16.61 -17.46
C THR A 580 -12.86 -15.87 -18.38
N LYS A 581 -13.14 -15.86 -19.69
CA LYS A 581 -12.36 -15.07 -20.65
C LYS A 581 -13.03 -13.71 -20.86
N PRO A 582 -12.31 -12.59 -20.77
CA PRO A 582 -12.84 -11.29 -21.17
C PRO A 582 -13.32 -11.35 -22.61
N THR A 583 -14.47 -10.71 -22.89
CA THR A 583 -14.93 -10.55 -24.27
C THR A 583 -14.23 -9.30 -24.81
N ILE A 584 -13.24 -9.47 -25.68
CA ILE A 584 -12.45 -8.38 -26.29
C ILE A 584 -13.23 -7.75 -27.44
#